data_AF-A0A177CZT4-F1
#
_entry.id   AF-A0A177CZT4-F1
#
_cell.length_a   1.000
_cell.length_b   1.000
_cell.length_c   1.000
_cell.angle_alpha   90.00
_cell.angle_beta   90.00
_cell.angle_gamma   90.00
#
_symmetry.space_group_name_H-M   'P 1'
#
loop_
_entity.id
_entity.type
_entity.pdbx_description
1 polymer ?
#
loop_
_entity_poly.entity_id
_entity_poly.type
_entity_poly.pdbx_seq_one_letter_code
_entity_poly.pdbx_strand_id
1 'polypeptide(L)'
;MGNDYFLVAGVPILLTGFALLQSVIYQLYWTEESLTDNTTAWSRHTDTSRRLVAAIELIWVAIYCVKFCYLAQFKFYKPPYAYVDAALTRHYWAVVGLCSVGFLFTLVQPIVLCTTRGKCRYIDGLDTRSWEIAVTVIDIVTDVLVMSIPMLLVHMANHVRPYTIANFVFKSLSIFSVVVAATRLALQYDSTVGRIRYVSVTFLLVIEATIALIMVSISGYRVVFLDFLSEWERRKTTHSTRLTVRQGRHRTATAAGGGGGEADNAKPSQPRAGSLSDLPILSTT
;
A
#
# COMPACT_ATOMS: atom_id res chain seq x y z
N MET A 1 7.37 16.18 -2.65
CA MET A 1 6.86 16.07 -4.04
C MET A 1 7.70 15.15 -4.95
N GLY A 2 8.83 14.58 -4.52
CA GLY A 2 9.69 13.78 -5.41
C GLY A 2 9.44 12.26 -5.44
N ASN A 3 8.32 11.73 -4.94
CA ASN A 3 8.13 10.27 -4.81
C ASN A 3 7.06 9.67 -5.73
N ASP A 4 6.40 10.51 -6.53
CA ASP A 4 5.33 10.04 -7.42
C ASP A 4 5.87 9.46 -8.73
N TYR A 5 7.19 9.44 -8.95
CA TYR A 5 7.81 8.93 -10.18
C TYR A 5 7.42 7.49 -10.49
N PHE A 6 7.35 6.62 -9.48
CA PHE A 6 6.95 5.23 -9.69
C PHE A 6 5.46 5.12 -10.03
N LEU A 7 4.59 5.96 -9.46
CA LEU A 7 3.18 5.98 -9.81
C LEU A 7 2.96 6.55 -11.22
N VAL A 8 3.69 7.61 -11.57
CA VAL A 8 3.73 8.20 -12.92
C VAL A 8 4.25 7.19 -13.95
N ALA A 9 5.18 6.32 -13.57
CA ALA A 9 5.64 5.22 -14.43
C ALA A 9 4.65 4.04 -14.48
N GLY A 10 3.99 3.72 -13.36
CA GLY A 10 3.06 2.60 -13.26
C GLY A 10 1.77 2.79 -14.06
N VAL A 11 1.22 4.02 -14.11
CA VAL A 11 -0.03 4.32 -14.84
C VAL A 11 0.09 4.01 -16.34
N PRO A 12 1.10 4.51 -17.09
CA PRO A 12 1.29 4.16 -18.49
C PRO A 12 1.50 2.67 -18.73
N ILE A 13 2.24 1.99 -17.84
CA ILE A 13 2.47 0.54 -17.93
C ILE A 13 1.15 -0.22 -17.82
N LEU A 14 0.31 0.13 -16.83
CA LEU A 14 -1.00 -0.48 -16.65
C LEU A 14 -1.92 -0.22 -17.86
N LEU A 15 -1.97 1.02 -18.35
CA LEU A 15 -2.79 1.37 -19.52
C LEU A 15 -2.33 0.63 -20.77
N THR A 16 -1.02 0.47 -20.97
CA THR A 16 -0.45 -0.29 -22.09
C THR A 16 -0.78 -1.78 -21.96
N GLY A 17 -0.63 -2.36 -20.76
CA GLY A 17 -1.03 -3.75 -20.49
C GLY A 17 -2.52 -3.99 -20.74
N PHE A 18 -3.37 -3.08 -20.27
CA PHE A 18 -4.82 -3.13 -20.49
C PHE A 18 -5.19 -3.01 -21.97
N ALA A 19 -4.58 -2.08 -22.71
CA ALA A 19 -4.81 -1.93 -24.15
C ALA A 19 -4.40 -3.18 -24.95
N LEU A 20 -3.26 -3.77 -24.61
CA LEU A 20 -2.82 -5.05 -25.20
C LEU A 20 -3.79 -6.17 -24.86
N LEU A 21 -4.25 -6.26 -23.62
CA LEU A 21 -5.23 -7.26 -23.21
C LEU A 21 -6.55 -7.10 -23.96
N GLN A 22 -7.06 -5.88 -24.09
CA GLN A 22 -8.29 -5.60 -24.83
C GLN A 22 -8.17 -6.00 -26.31
N SER A 23 -6.98 -5.89 -26.90
CA SER A 23 -6.74 -6.34 -28.28
C SER A 23 -6.76 -7.87 -28.44
N VAL A 24 -6.57 -8.62 -27.35
CA VAL A 24 -6.45 -10.09 -27.34
C VAL A 24 -7.69 -10.78 -26.75
N ILE A 25 -8.45 -10.09 -25.91
CA ILE A 25 -9.54 -10.69 -25.12
C ILE A 25 -10.60 -11.36 -26.00
N TYR A 26 -10.97 -10.75 -27.13
CA TYR A 26 -11.92 -11.33 -28.08
C TYR A 26 -11.43 -12.67 -28.64
N GLN A 27 -10.13 -12.77 -28.95
CA GLN A 27 -9.54 -14.02 -29.42
C GLN A 27 -9.44 -15.07 -28.30
N LEU A 28 -9.26 -14.63 -27.05
CA LEU A 28 -9.22 -15.53 -25.90
C LEU A 28 -10.58 -16.23 -25.69
N TYR A 29 -11.68 -15.46 -25.73
CA TYR A 29 -13.03 -16.00 -25.63
C TYR A 29 -13.33 -17.01 -26.76
N TRP A 30 -12.98 -16.65 -28.00
CA TRP A 30 -13.17 -17.55 -29.13
C TRP A 30 -12.37 -18.86 -29.02
N THR A 31 -11.16 -18.77 -28.44
CA THR A 31 -10.28 -19.93 -28.25
C THR A 31 -10.81 -20.86 -27.17
N GLU A 32 -11.33 -20.32 -26.07
CA GLU A 32 -11.94 -21.11 -25.00
C GLU A 32 -13.17 -21.88 -25.50
N GLU A 33 -13.98 -21.26 -26.37
CA GLU A 33 -15.11 -21.92 -27.03
C GLU A 33 -14.64 -23.01 -28.03
N SER A 34 -13.67 -22.67 -28.88
CA SER A 34 -13.15 -23.58 -29.92
C SER A 34 -12.37 -24.77 -29.37
N LEU A 35 -11.77 -24.68 -28.19
CA LEU A 35 -11.08 -25.82 -27.53
C LEU A 35 -12.02 -26.98 -27.17
N THR A 36 -13.32 -26.74 -27.22
CA THR A 36 -14.37 -27.76 -27.07
C THR A 36 -14.56 -28.57 -28.37
N ASP A 37 -14.07 -28.07 -29.51
CA ASP A 37 -14.29 -28.64 -30.84
C ASP A 37 -12.94 -28.97 -31.55
N ASN A 38 -12.79 -30.19 -32.05
CA ASN A 38 -11.49 -30.87 -32.19
C ASN A 38 -10.40 -30.27 -33.15
N THR A 39 -9.18 -30.10 -32.61
CA THR A 39 -7.80 -30.31 -33.15
C THR A 39 -7.17 -29.59 -34.36
N THR A 40 -7.85 -28.85 -35.25
CA THR A 40 -7.15 -28.33 -36.47
C THR A 40 -6.70 -26.86 -36.46
N ALA A 41 -6.89 -26.10 -35.37
CA ALA A 41 -6.68 -24.64 -35.33
C ALA A 41 -5.30 -24.13 -34.84
N TRP A 42 -4.26 -24.97 -34.79
CA TRP A 42 -3.02 -24.67 -34.04
C TRP A 42 -2.09 -23.58 -34.64
N SER A 43 -2.11 -23.30 -35.95
CA SER A 43 -1.09 -22.42 -36.55
C SER A 43 -1.34 -20.92 -36.36
N ARG A 44 -2.59 -20.50 -36.12
CA ARG A 44 -2.96 -19.08 -35.97
C ARG A 44 -2.81 -18.57 -34.51
N HIS A 45 -2.46 -19.45 -33.57
CA HIS A 45 -2.39 -19.13 -32.13
C HIS A 45 -1.08 -18.52 -31.63
N THR A 46 0.01 -18.58 -32.40
CA THR A 46 1.33 -18.18 -31.89
C THR A 46 1.47 -16.68 -31.61
N ASP A 47 0.88 -15.82 -32.46
CA ASP A 47 1.02 -14.36 -32.30
C ASP A 47 0.15 -13.81 -31.17
N THR A 48 -1.06 -14.35 -31.00
CA THR A 48 -1.99 -14.01 -29.92
C THR A 48 -1.40 -14.33 -28.55
N SER A 49 -0.74 -15.49 -28.44
CA SER A 49 -0.09 -15.95 -27.21
C SER A 49 0.97 -14.97 -26.72
N ARG A 50 1.82 -14.43 -27.62
CA ARG A 50 2.86 -13.47 -27.25
C ARG A 50 2.29 -12.16 -26.73
N ARG A 51 1.22 -11.66 -27.35
CA ARG A 51 0.54 -10.43 -26.92
C ARG A 51 -0.11 -10.60 -25.56
N LEU A 52 -0.74 -11.76 -25.31
CA LEU A 52 -1.30 -12.09 -24.00
C LEU A 52 -0.22 -12.12 -22.92
N VAL A 53 0.88 -12.85 -23.15
CA VAL A 53 1.99 -12.94 -22.21
C VAL A 53 2.55 -11.54 -21.93
N ALA A 54 2.81 -10.75 -22.96
CA ALA A 54 3.28 -9.37 -22.78
C ALA A 54 2.28 -8.51 -21.97
N ALA A 55 0.97 -8.66 -22.19
CA ALA A 55 -0.04 -7.95 -21.42
C ALA A 55 -0.03 -8.35 -19.95
N ILE A 56 0.01 -9.66 -19.66
CA ILE A 56 0.08 -10.22 -18.30
C ILE A 56 1.33 -9.71 -17.59
N GLU A 57 2.49 -9.75 -18.25
CA GLU A 57 3.76 -9.26 -17.69
C GLU A 57 3.72 -7.77 -17.39
N LEU A 58 3.17 -6.94 -18.29
CA LEU A 58 3.02 -5.51 -18.01
C LEU A 58 2.10 -5.24 -16.83
N ILE A 59 1.04 -6.02 -16.66
CA ILE A 59 0.14 -5.90 -15.51
C ILE A 59 0.88 -6.30 -14.22
N TRP A 60 1.65 -7.39 -14.22
CA TRP A 60 2.51 -7.78 -13.10
C TRP A 60 3.53 -6.70 -12.73
N VAL A 61 4.21 -6.13 -13.73
CA VAL A 61 5.15 -5.01 -13.54
C VAL A 61 4.43 -3.83 -12.90
N ALA A 62 3.20 -3.50 -13.34
CA ALA A 62 2.41 -2.44 -12.73
C ALA A 62 2.09 -2.73 -11.25
N ILE A 63 1.67 -3.95 -10.90
CA ILE A 63 1.40 -4.37 -9.52
C ILE A 63 2.66 -4.22 -8.65
N TYR A 64 3.80 -4.74 -9.08
CA TYR A 64 5.05 -4.60 -8.32
C TYR A 64 5.53 -3.16 -8.22
N CYS A 65 5.36 -2.36 -9.27
CA CYS A 65 5.67 -0.94 -9.24
C CYS A 65 4.88 -0.24 -8.13
N VAL A 66 3.58 -0.53 -8.01
CA VAL A 66 2.69 -0.04 -6.95
C VAL A 66 3.17 -0.49 -5.56
N LYS A 67 3.61 -1.75 -5.39
CA LYS A 67 4.21 -2.23 -4.13
C LYS A 67 5.48 -1.45 -3.78
N PHE A 68 6.36 -1.22 -4.75
CA PHE A 68 7.58 -0.41 -4.54
C PHE A 68 7.27 1.06 -4.24
N CYS A 69 6.26 1.66 -4.89
CA CYS A 69 5.75 3.00 -4.53
C CYS A 69 5.40 3.05 -3.05
N TYR A 70 4.62 2.07 -2.59
CA TYR A 70 4.17 1.99 -1.21
C TYR A 70 5.35 1.87 -0.24
N LEU A 71 6.28 0.93 -0.49
CA LEU A 71 7.49 0.75 0.31
C LEU A 71 8.39 2.00 0.32
N ALA A 72 8.47 2.73 -0.79
CA ALA A 72 9.20 4.00 -0.87
C ALA A 72 8.54 5.08 -0.02
N GLN A 73 7.21 5.20 -0.03
CA GLN A 73 6.48 6.17 0.80
C GLN A 73 6.84 6.03 2.28
N PHE A 74 6.98 4.80 2.80
CA PHE A 74 7.39 4.61 4.20
C PHE A 74 8.81 5.08 4.48
N LYS A 75 9.76 4.86 3.57
CA LYS A 75 11.16 5.25 3.76
C LYS A 75 11.33 6.76 3.90
N PHE A 76 10.64 7.54 3.06
CA PHE A 76 10.86 8.99 2.97
C PHE A 76 10.07 9.80 3.99
N TYR A 77 8.88 9.35 4.39
CA TYR A 77 8.00 10.18 5.22
C TYR A 77 8.41 10.26 6.68
N LYS A 78 9.22 9.31 7.15
CA LYS A 78 9.68 9.25 8.54
C LYS A 78 11.09 8.65 8.58
N PRO A 79 12.16 9.47 8.64
CA PRO A 79 13.51 8.97 8.91
C PRO A 79 13.79 8.39 10.32
N PRO A 80 12.89 8.33 11.34
CA PRO A 80 13.24 7.78 12.64
C PRO A 80 13.04 6.25 12.76
N TYR A 81 12.83 5.47 11.69
CA TYR A 81 12.82 3.99 11.83
C TYR A 81 14.14 3.46 12.41
N ALA A 82 15.26 4.05 11.97
CA ALA A 82 16.59 3.70 12.45
C ALA A 82 16.76 3.98 13.95
N TYR A 83 15.99 4.92 14.51
CA TYR A 83 16.10 5.33 15.91
C TYR A 83 15.10 4.64 16.84
N VAL A 84 13.98 4.12 16.32
CA VAL A 84 12.92 3.53 17.16
C VAL A 84 13.16 2.04 17.40
N ASP A 85 13.48 1.25 16.37
CA ASP A 85 13.72 -0.19 16.51
C ASP A 85 14.52 -0.79 15.35
N ALA A 86 15.62 -1.46 15.67
CA ALA A 86 16.45 -2.19 14.72
C ALA A 86 15.74 -3.42 14.12
N ALA A 87 14.78 -4.02 14.83
CA ALA A 87 14.01 -5.15 14.32
C ALA A 87 13.06 -4.73 13.20
N LEU A 88 12.36 -3.60 13.37
CA LEU A 88 11.46 -3.05 12.34
C LEU A 88 12.23 -2.66 11.06
N THR A 89 13.42 -2.10 11.22
CA THR A 89 14.30 -1.77 10.08
C THR A 89 14.74 -3.03 9.33
N ARG A 90 15.13 -4.09 10.06
CA ARG A 90 15.46 -5.40 9.45
C ARG A 90 14.25 -6.01 8.73
N HIS A 91 13.07 -5.96 9.33
CA HIS A 91 11.82 -6.43 8.71
C HIS A 91 11.52 -5.67 7.42
N TYR A 92 11.62 -4.33 7.43
CA TYR A 92 11.43 -3.52 6.22
C TYR A 92 12.34 -3.95 5.07
N TRP A 93 13.65 -4.10 5.33
CA TRP A 93 14.60 -4.53 4.29
C TRP A 93 14.35 -5.97 3.82
N ALA A 94 13.92 -6.86 4.72
CA ALA A 94 13.50 -8.21 4.34
C ALA A 94 12.29 -8.19 3.40
N VAL A 95 11.28 -7.35 3.67
CA VAL A 95 10.11 -7.18 2.79
C VAL A 95 10.52 -6.61 1.43
N VAL A 96 11.35 -5.55 1.40
CA VAL A 96 11.88 -4.99 0.14
C VAL A 96 12.64 -6.04 -0.66
N GLY A 97 13.50 -6.82 -0.01
CA GLY A 97 14.24 -7.91 -0.64
C GLY A 97 13.30 -8.97 -1.22
N LEU A 98 12.31 -9.42 -0.45
CA LEU A 98 11.37 -10.44 -0.90
C LEU A 98 10.48 -9.96 -2.06
N CYS A 99 10.00 -8.72 -2.02
CA CYS A 99 9.29 -8.11 -3.15
C CYS A 99 10.16 -8.02 -4.40
N SER A 100 11.47 -7.73 -4.24
CA SER A 100 12.42 -7.69 -5.35
C SER A 100 12.66 -9.07 -5.96
N VAL A 101 12.76 -10.11 -5.12
CA VAL A 101 12.86 -11.50 -5.58
C VAL A 101 11.59 -11.93 -6.31
N GLY A 102 10.41 -11.61 -5.75
CA GLY A 102 9.12 -11.90 -6.39
C GLY A 102 8.97 -11.21 -7.75
N PHE A 103 9.36 -9.94 -7.84
CA PHE A 103 9.37 -9.20 -9.10
C PHE A 103 10.29 -9.82 -10.15
N LEU A 104 11.52 -10.15 -9.78
CA LEU A 104 12.46 -10.82 -10.68
C LEU A 104 11.95 -12.19 -11.11
N PHE A 105 11.33 -12.94 -10.19
CA PHE A 105 10.73 -14.23 -10.48
C PHE A 105 9.62 -14.11 -11.54
N THR A 106 8.75 -13.11 -11.41
CA THR A 106 7.72 -12.84 -12.44
C THR A 106 8.33 -12.48 -13.79
N LEU A 107 9.39 -11.68 -13.85
CA LEU A 107 10.05 -11.33 -15.12
C LEU A 107 10.79 -12.50 -15.78
N VAL A 108 11.34 -13.43 -14.99
CA VAL A 108 12.09 -14.59 -15.51
C VAL A 108 11.15 -15.63 -16.10
N GLN A 109 9.96 -15.81 -15.53
CA GLN A 109 8.98 -16.80 -15.97
C GLN A 109 8.66 -16.76 -17.48
N PRO A 110 8.27 -15.64 -18.10
CA PRO A 110 7.95 -15.58 -19.53
C PRO A 110 9.17 -15.87 -20.41
N ILE A 111 10.38 -15.50 -19.96
CA ILE A 111 11.64 -15.75 -20.67
C ILE A 111 11.93 -17.25 -20.71
N VAL A 112 11.73 -17.93 -19.58
CA VAL A 112 11.94 -19.38 -19.47
C VAL A 112 10.86 -20.17 -20.22
N LEU A 113 9.61 -19.73 -20.19
CA LEU A 113 8.50 -20.43 -20.84
C LEU A 113 8.45 -20.22 -22.36
N CYS A 114 9.03 -19.13 -22.87
CA CYS A 114 8.98 -18.77 -24.28
C CYS A 114 10.37 -18.54 -24.86
N THR A 115 11.23 -19.56 -24.74
CA THR A 115 12.64 -19.54 -25.20
C THR A 115 12.80 -19.38 -26.71
N THR A 116 11.85 -19.88 -27.51
CA THR A 116 11.96 -19.93 -28.97
C THR A 116 10.85 -19.11 -29.61
N ARG A 117 11.18 -18.33 -30.65
CA ARG A 117 10.20 -17.48 -31.37
C ARG A 117 8.93 -18.26 -31.75
N GLY A 118 9.02 -19.52 -32.17
CA GLY A 118 7.85 -20.30 -32.61
C GLY A 118 7.13 -21.14 -31.54
N LYS A 119 7.66 -21.27 -30.32
CA LYS A 119 7.14 -22.20 -29.31
C LYS A 119 7.12 -21.52 -27.94
N CYS A 120 5.93 -21.11 -27.49
CA CYS A 120 5.71 -20.49 -26.19
C CYS A 120 4.87 -21.47 -25.36
N ARG A 121 5.52 -22.15 -24.40
CA ARG A 121 4.89 -23.20 -23.57
C ARG A 121 3.95 -22.63 -22.51
N TYR A 122 3.82 -21.30 -22.45
CA TYR A 122 2.97 -20.61 -21.49
C TYR A 122 1.51 -21.13 -21.50
N ILE A 123 0.99 -21.49 -22.68
CA ILE A 123 -0.39 -21.95 -22.86
C ILE A 123 -0.54 -23.48 -22.75
N ASP A 124 0.56 -24.24 -22.83
CA ASP A 124 0.52 -25.72 -22.87
C ASP A 124 0.12 -26.40 -21.54
N GLY A 125 -0.23 -25.62 -20.51
CA GLY A 125 -1.11 -25.99 -19.38
C GLY A 125 -0.57 -26.97 -18.34
N LEU A 126 0.21 -27.98 -18.73
CA LEU A 126 0.65 -29.05 -17.84
C LEU A 126 1.89 -28.65 -17.01
N ASP A 127 2.89 -28.01 -17.63
CA ASP A 127 4.14 -27.65 -16.96
C ASP A 127 4.15 -26.24 -16.35
N THR A 128 3.16 -25.40 -16.69
CA THR A 128 3.10 -23.99 -16.23
C THR A 128 2.36 -23.82 -14.91
N ARG A 129 1.62 -24.84 -14.48
CA ARG A 129 0.76 -24.79 -13.28
C ARG A 129 1.54 -24.46 -12.01
N SER A 130 2.66 -25.11 -11.77
CA SER A 130 3.46 -24.88 -10.55
C SER A 130 4.04 -23.47 -10.50
N TRP A 131 4.43 -22.92 -11.65
CA TRP A 131 4.97 -21.56 -11.77
C TRP A 131 3.90 -20.51 -11.46
N GLU A 132 2.73 -20.65 -12.06
CA GLU A 132 1.60 -19.74 -11.84
C GLU A 132 1.09 -19.76 -10.39
N ILE A 133 1.00 -20.94 -9.78
CA ILE A 133 0.67 -21.08 -8.35
C ILE A 133 1.75 -20.41 -7.50
N ALA A 134 3.03 -20.63 -7.81
CA ALA A 134 4.14 -20.03 -7.07
C ALA A 134 4.09 -18.50 -7.14
N VAL A 135 3.90 -17.93 -8.34
CA VAL A 135 3.74 -16.47 -8.51
C VAL A 135 2.59 -15.94 -7.68
N THR A 136 1.42 -16.59 -7.76
CA THR A 136 0.23 -16.17 -7.02
C THR A 136 0.43 -16.23 -5.50
N VAL A 137 1.10 -17.28 -5.01
CA VAL A 137 1.44 -17.40 -3.58
C VAL A 137 2.44 -16.32 -3.14
N ILE A 138 3.49 -16.08 -3.94
CA ILE A 138 4.47 -15.02 -3.68
C ILE A 138 3.76 -13.65 -3.64
N ASP A 139 2.82 -13.42 -4.54
CA ASP A 139 2.06 -12.18 -4.59
C ASP A 139 1.20 -11.96 -3.35
N ILE A 140 0.46 -12.98 -2.90
CA ILE A 140 -0.32 -12.94 -1.64
C ILE A 140 0.61 -12.69 -0.43
N VAL A 141 1.74 -13.39 -0.36
CA VAL A 141 2.70 -13.24 0.74
C VAL A 141 3.29 -11.84 0.74
N THR A 142 3.70 -11.32 -0.42
CA THR A 142 4.25 -9.97 -0.53
C THR A 142 3.19 -8.91 -0.21
N ASP A 143 1.94 -9.09 -0.61
CA ASP A 143 0.83 -8.22 -0.19
C ASP A 143 0.70 -8.17 1.33
N VAL A 144 0.59 -9.32 1.99
CA VAL A 144 0.48 -9.39 3.46
C VAL A 144 1.68 -8.72 4.13
N LEU A 145 2.89 -8.93 3.62
CA LEU A 145 4.11 -8.33 4.17
C LEU A 145 4.18 -6.82 3.98
N VAL A 146 3.84 -6.32 2.79
CA VAL A 146 3.78 -4.88 2.51
C VAL A 146 2.73 -4.20 3.41
N MET A 147 1.59 -4.87 3.64
CA MET A 147 0.53 -4.40 4.53
C MET A 147 0.89 -4.53 6.03
N SER A 148 1.82 -5.43 6.39
CA SER A 148 2.24 -5.58 7.80
C SER A 148 3.01 -4.36 8.32
N ILE A 149 3.76 -3.66 7.46
CA ILE A 149 4.57 -2.49 7.81
C ILE A 149 3.73 -1.37 8.45
N PRO A 150 2.68 -0.83 7.80
CA PRO A 150 1.83 0.19 8.40
C PRO A 150 1.11 -0.32 9.67
N MET A 151 0.79 -1.61 9.75
CA MET A 151 0.11 -2.17 10.93
C MET A 151 1.04 -2.19 12.15
N LEU A 152 2.29 -2.62 11.98
CA LEU A 152 3.31 -2.59 13.03
C LEU A 152 3.59 -1.15 13.49
N LEU A 153 3.68 -0.21 12.55
CA LEU A 153 3.86 1.20 12.85
C LEU A 153 2.74 1.79 13.71
N VAL A 154 1.49 1.48 13.38
CA VAL A 154 0.35 1.98 14.16
C VAL A 154 0.32 1.33 15.55
N HIS A 155 0.70 0.05 15.66
CA HIS A 155 0.78 -0.62 16.96
C HIS A 155 1.81 0.04 17.89
N MET A 156 2.97 0.43 17.36
CA MET A 156 4.00 1.13 18.15
C MET A 156 3.63 2.58 18.46
N ALA A 157 2.84 3.24 17.60
CA ALA A 157 2.52 4.66 17.76
C ALA A 157 1.60 4.97 18.95
N ASN A 158 1.01 3.96 19.62
CA ASN A 158 0.27 4.04 20.88
C ASN A 158 -0.68 5.26 21.08
N HIS A 159 -1.26 5.88 20.04
CA HIS A 159 -1.87 7.23 20.17
C HIS A 159 -3.18 7.48 19.38
N VAL A 160 -4.11 8.16 20.08
CA VAL A 160 -5.30 8.99 19.74
C VAL A 160 -6.19 8.68 18.51
N ARG A 161 -7.52 8.72 18.76
CA ARG A 161 -8.67 8.38 17.91
C ARG A 161 -8.63 8.73 16.40
N PRO A 162 -8.11 9.87 15.90
CA PRO A 162 -8.11 10.15 14.46
C PRO A 162 -7.24 9.20 13.64
N TYR A 163 -6.14 8.68 14.21
CA TYR A 163 -5.28 7.71 13.53
C TYR A 163 -5.97 6.36 13.33
N THR A 164 -6.96 6.03 14.18
CA THR A 164 -7.75 4.80 14.10
C THR A 164 -8.58 4.74 12.82
N ILE A 165 -9.19 5.86 12.39
CA ILE A 165 -10.04 5.91 11.20
C ILE A 165 -9.20 5.70 9.93
N ALA A 166 -8.09 6.43 9.81
CA ALA A 166 -7.18 6.24 8.68
C ALA A 166 -6.68 4.79 8.64
N ASN A 167 -6.24 4.25 9.77
CA ASN A 167 -5.79 2.86 9.86
C ASN A 167 -6.90 1.86 9.48
N PHE A 168 -8.16 2.12 9.84
CA PHE A 168 -9.29 1.28 9.46
C PHE A 168 -9.52 1.26 7.95
N VAL A 169 -9.54 2.43 7.30
CA VAL A 169 -9.71 2.54 5.83
C VAL A 169 -8.56 1.86 5.08
N PHE A 170 -7.32 2.05 5.55
CA PHE A 170 -6.16 1.36 4.96
C PHE A 170 -6.26 -0.15 5.12
N LYS A 171 -6.63 -0.62 6.31
CA LYS A 171 -6.83 -2.06 6.56
C LYS A 171 -7.92 -2.67 5.70
N SER A 172 -9.05 -1.99 5.49
CA SER A 172 -10.14 -2.52 4.67
C SER A 172 -9.74 -2.66 3.19
N LEU A 173 -9.02 -1.67 2.64
CA LEU A 173 -8.53 -1.73 1.26
C LEU A 173 -7.46 -2.81 1.07
N SER A 174 -6.59 -2.97 2.07
CA SER A 174 -5.59 -4.05 2.15
C SER A 174 -6.23 -5.43 2.03
N ILE A 175 -7.21 -5.70 2.90
CA ILE A 175 -7.88 -6.99 2.96
C ILE A 175 -8.56 -7.29 1.62
N PHE A 176 -9.14 -6.27 0.99
CA PHE A 176 -9.79 -6.45 -0.31
C PHE A 176 -8.82 -6.92 -1.40
N SER A 177 -7.61 -6.36 -1.51
CA SER A 177 -6.58 -6.82 -2.46
C SER A 177 -6.22 -8.30 -2.22
N VAL A 178 -5.99 -8.68 -0.96
CA VAL A 178 -5.66 -10.07 -0.58
C VAL A 178 -6.81 -11.02 -0.93
N VAL A 179 -8.07 -10.61 -0.74
CA VAL A 179 -9.24 -11.42 -1.10
C VAL A 179 -9.32 -11.63 -2.61
N VAL A 180 -9.04 -10.60 -3.42
CA VAL A 180 -9.01 -10.73 -4.88
C VAL A 180 -7.89 -11.69 -5.32
N ALA A 181 -6.68 -11.56 -4.76
CA ALA A 181 -5.57 -12.48 -5.04
C ALA A 181 -5.88 -13.94 -4.63
N ALA A 182 -6.53 -14.14 -3.48
CA ALA A 182 -6.98 -15.45 -3.03
C ALA A 182 -8.09 -16.02 -3.93
N THR A 183 -9.01 -15.17 -4.38
CA THR A 183 -10.07 -15.54 -5.33
C THR A 183 -9.47 -15.94 -6.68
N ARG A 184 -8.43 -15.22 -7.14
CA ARG A 184 -7.63 -15.58 -8.33
C ARG A 184 -7.02 -16.97 -8.17
N LEU A 185 -6.38 -17.26 -7.04
CA LEU A 185 -5.81 -18.58 -6.76
C LEU A 185 -6.88 -19.69 -6.77
N ALA A 186 -8.05 -19.42 -6.19
CA ALA A 186 -9.14 -20.39 -6.11
C ALA A 186 -9.78 -20.66 -7.49
N LEU A 187 -9.99 -19.61 -8.30
CA LEU A 187 -10.63 -19.70 -9.62
C LEU A 187 -9.66 -20.11 -10.74
N GLN A 188 -8.36 -20.08 -10.48
CA GLN A 188 -7.35 -20.50 -11.44
C GLN A 188 -7.44 -21.99 -11.76
N TYR A 189 -7.93 -22.81 -10.82
CA TYR A 189 -7.98 -24.25 -10.96
C TYR A 189 -9.41 -24.77 -11.16
N ASP A 190 -9.68 -25.26 -12.36
CA ASP A 190 -10.86 -26.08 -12.61
C ASP A 190 -10.52 -27.55 -12.35
N SER A 191 -11.02 -28.08 -11.24
CA SER A 191 -10.83 -29.49 -10.87
C SER A 191 -11.49 -30.46 -11.84
N THR A 192 -12.49 -30.00 -12.61
CA THR A 192 -13.25 -30.86 -13.51
C THR A 192 -12.56 -31.08 -14.85
N VAL A 193 -11.95 -30.02 -15.41
CA VAL A 193 -11.27 -30.06 -16.71
C VAL A 193 -9.75 -30.22 -16.57
N GLY A 194 -9.20 -29.95 -15.38
CA GLY A 194 -7.76 -29.99 -15.13
C GLY A 194 -6.97 -28.93 -15.89
N ARG A 195 -7.63 -27.87 -16.35
CA ARG A 195 -7.05 -26.78 -17.15
C ARG A 195 -7.20 -25.43 -16.45
N ILE A 196 -6.30 -24.51 -16.80
CA ILE A 196 -6.30 -23.13 -16.29
C ILE A 196 -7.25 -22.30 -17.13
N ARG A 197 -8.21 -21.62 -16.47
CA ARG A 197 -9.13 -20.67 -17.12
C ARG A 197 -8.45 -19.31 -17.26
N TYR A 198 -7.66 -19.14 -18.33
CA TYR A 198 -6.87 -17.92 -18.55
C TYR A 198 -7.72 -16.65 -18.63
N VAL A 199 -8.95 -16.71 -19.13
CA VAL A 199 -9.86 -15.55 -19.17
C VAL A 199 -10.16 -15.04 -17.76
N SER A 200 -10.60 -15.94 -16.86
CA SER A 200 -10.92 -15.59 -15.47
C SER A 200 -9.68 -15.11 -14.71
N VAL A 201 -8.54 -15.78 -14.88
CA VAL A 201 -7.27 -15.41 -14.23
C VAL A 201 -6.83 -14.01 -14.67
N THR A 202 -6.83 -13.75 -15.97
CA THR A 202 -6.36 -12.45 -16.50
C THR A 202 -7.32 -11.32 -16.13
N PHE A 203 -8.62 -11.58 -16.10
CA PHE A 203 -9.63 -10.62 -15.62
C PHE A 203 -9.42 -10.24 -14.15
N LEU A 204 -9.21 -11.23 -13.28
CA LEU A 204 -8.94 -10.99 -11.86
C LEU A 204 -7.61 -10.26 -11.65
N LEU A 205 -6.59 -10.58 -12.43
CA LEU A 205 -5.30 -9.87 -12.42
C LEU A 205 -5.43 -8.38 -12.76
N VAL A 206 -6.28 -8.02 -13.73
CA VAL A 206 -6.57 -6.60 -14.06
C VAL A 206 -7.32 -5.90 -12.93
N ILE A 207 -8.33 -6.56 -12.35
CA ILE A 207 -9.08 -6.02 -11.20
C ILE A 207 -8.12 -5.73 -10.06
N GLU A 208 -7.25 -6.67 -9.75
CA GLU A 208 -6.23 -6.55 -8.71
C GLU A 208 -5.27 -5.39 -8.96
N ALA A 209 -4.72 -5.28 -10.17
CA ALA A 209 -3.85 -4.17 -10.53
C ALA A 209 -4.55 -2.81 -10.41
N THR A 210 -5.84 -2.75 -10.77
CA THR A 210 -6.67 -1.54 -10.65
C THR A 210 -6.90 -1.16 -9.19
N ILE A 211 -7.23 -2.14 -8.34
CA ILE A 211 -7.41 -1.95 -6.89
C ILE A 211 -6.10 -1.48 -6.25
N ALA A 212 -4.98 -2.10 -6.62
CA ALA A 212 -3.66 -1.74 -6.10
C ALA A 212 -3.31 -0.28 -6.46
N LEU A 213 -3.63 0.17 -7.67
CA LEU A 213 -3.43 1.55 -8.10
C LEU A 213 -4.31 2.54 -7.34
N ILE A 214 -5.60 2.20 -7.13
CA ILE A 214 -6.51 2.99 -6.30
C ILE A 214 -5.96 3.08 -4.86
N MET A 215 -5.47 1.96 -4.32
CA MET A 215 -4.91 1.89 -2.97
C MET A 215 -3.70 2.81 -2.80
N VAL A 216 -2.78 2.86 -3.77
CA VAL A 216 -1.63 3.77 -3.70
C VAL A 216 -2.05 5.23 -3.86
N SER A 217 -3.05 5.50 -4.70
CA SER A 217 -3.60 6.86 -4.83
C SER A 217 -4.17 7.34 -3.49
N ILE A 218 -4.97 6.52 -2.82
CA ILE A 218 -5.53 6.80 -1.48
C ILE A 218 -4.42 6.93 -0.42
N SER A 219 -3.37 6.10 -0.51
CA SER A 219 -2.20 6.17 0.39
C SER A 219 -1.46 7.50 0.27
N GLY A 220 -1.33 8.05 -0.93
CA GLY A 220 -0.81 9.39 -1.16
C GLY A 220 -1.67 10.48 -0.50
N TYR A 221 -3.00 10.39 -0.62
CA TYR A 221 -3.92 11.34 0.01
C TYR A 221 -3.88 11.32 1.54
N ARG A 222 -3.60 10.17 2.17
CA ARG A 222 -3.50 10.06 3.64
C ARG A 222 -2.55 11.08 4.23
N VAL A 223 -1.41 11.27 3.58
CA VAL A 223 -0.37 12.17 4.05
C VAL A 223 -0.90 13.60 4.14
N VAL A 224 -1.53 14.06 3.05
CA VAL A 224 -2.13 15.39 2.97
C VAL A 224 -3.27 15.53 3.96
N PHE A 225 -4.08 14.48 4.11
CA PHE A 225 -5.20 14.45 5.06
C PHE A 225 -4.74 14.51 6.52
N LEU A 226 -3.67 13.79 6.87
CA LEU A 226 -3.09 13.84 8.22
C LEU A 226 -2.48 15.21 8.52
N ASP A 227 -1.81 15.82 7.54
CA ASP A 227 -1.26 17.16 7.68
C ASP A 227 -2.38 18.19 7.91
N PHE A 228 -3.43 18.13 7.08
CA PHE A 228 -4.63 18.96 7.23
C PHE A 228 -5.31 18.79 8.60
N LEU A 229 -5.44 17.55 9.09
CA LEU A 229 -6.00 17.27 10.42
C LEU A 229 -5.12 17.88 11.53
N SER A 230 -3.80 17.76 11.40
CA SER A 230 -2.86 18.32 12.38
C SER A 230 -2.95 19.85 12.43
N GLU A 231 -3.07 20.51 11.27
CA GLU A 231 -3.30 21.95 11.20
C GLU A 231 -4.63 22.35 11.84
N TRP A 232 -5.68 21.59 11.58
CA TRP A 232 -7.01 21.85 12.10
C TRP A 232 -7.06 21.74 13.63
N GLU A 233 -6.39 20.74 14.21
CA GLU A 233 -6.23 20.63 15.67
C GLU A 233 -5.42 21.80 16.26
N ARG A 234 -4.39 22.26 15.55
CA ARG A 234 -3.60 23.44 15.97
C ARG A 234 -4.43 24.73 15.95
N ARG A 235 -5.34 24.87 14.99
CA ARG A 235 -6.29 26.00 14.93
C ARG A 235 -7.30 25.95 16.08
N LYS A 236 -7.81 24.76 16.41
CA LYS A 236 -8.76 24.58 17.53
C LYS A 236 -8.17 24.93 18.89
N THR A 237 -6.95 24.45 19.17
CA THR A 237 -6.26 24.74 20.43
C THR A 237 -6.04 26.25 20.60
N THR A 238 -5.62 26.94 19.54
CA THR A 238 -5.44 28.40 19.57
C THR A 238 -6.76 29.15 19.81
N HIS A 239 -7.88 28.67 19.26
CA HIS A 239 -9.19 29.30 19.47
C HIS A 239 -9.73 29.08 20.90
N SER A 240 -9.56 27.88 21.47
CA SER A 240 -9.94 27.63 22.87
C SER A 240 -9.14 28.48 23.85
N THR A 241 -7.82 28.63 23.65
CA THR A 241 -6.98 29.47 24.53
C THR A 241 -7.44 30.94 24.51
N ARG A 242 -7.85 31.48 23.35
CA ARG A 242 -8.36 32.85 23.26
C ARG A 242 -9.67 33.07 24.04
N LEU A 243 -10.56 32.08 24.05
CA LEU A 243 -11.81 32.16 24.81
C LEU A 243 -11.56 32.13 26.32
N THR A 244 -10.66 31.27 26.80
CA THR A 244 -10.30 31.20 28.23
C THR A 244 -9.65 32.49 28.72
N VAL A 245 -8.75 33.10 27.93
CA VAL A 245 -8.11 34.39 28.27
C VAL A 245 -9.14 35.53 28.33
N ARG A 246 -10.09 35.58 27.39
CA ARG A 246 -11.14 36.62 27.39
C ARG A 246 -12.08 36.48 28.59
N GLN A 247 -12.39 35.25 28.98
CA GLN A 247 -13.21 34.96 30.16
C GLN A 247 -12.49 35.29 31.47
N GLY A 248 -11.17 35.05 31.55
CA GLY A 248 -10.36 35.46 32.69
C GLY A 248 -10.29 36.98 32.88
N ARG A 249 -10.15 37.75 31.79
CA ARG A 249 -10.06 39.22 31.83
C ARG A 249 -11.37 39.90 32.27
N HIS A 250 -12.53 39.29 31.99
CA HIS A 250 -13.81 39.83 32.45
C HIS A 250 -14.05 39.66 33.96
N ARG A 251 -13.51 38.59 34.56
CA ARG A 251 -13.63 38.35 36.01
C ARG A 251 -12.74 39.27 36.85
N THR A 252 -11.56 39.66 36.36
CA THR A 252 -10.69 40.60 37.08
C THR A 252 -11.17 42.05 37.00
N ALA A 253 -11.93 42.43 35.96
CA ALA A 253 -12.52 43.76 35.86
C ALA A 253 -13.70 43.98 36.84
N THR A 254 -14.39 42.92 37.27
CA THR A 254 -15.53 43.03 38.21
C THR A 254 -15.12 42.98 39.68
N ALA A 255 -13.89 42.56 40.00
CA ALA A 255 -13.40 42.50 41.39
C ALA A 255 -12.75 43.81 41.88
N ALA A 256 -12.49 44.78 41.01
CA ALA A 256 -11.81 46.05 41.36
C ALA A 256 -12.77 47.17 41.82
N GLY A 257 -14.07 46.89 41.98
CA GLY A 257 -15.09 47.91 42.32
C GLY A 257 -15.60 47.90 43.76
N GLY A 258 -15.07 47.07 44.66
CA GLY A 258 -15.63 46.89 46.00
C GLY A 258 -14.61 47.03 47.13
N GLY A 259 -14.62 48.20 47.78
CA GLY A 259 -14.38 48.34 49.22
C GLY A 259 -12.93 48.45 49.68
N GLY A 260 -12.56 49.66 50.13
CA GLY A 260 -11.41 49.86 50.99
C GLY A 260 -11.56 49.10 52.32
N GLY A 261 -10.44 48.56 52.80
CA GLY A 261 -10.39 47.86 54.07
C GLY A 261 -9.00 47.31 54.30
N GLU A 262 -8.23 48.08 55.07
CA GLU A 262 -7.19 47.69 56.03
C GLU A 262 -6.06 46.73 55.62
N ALA A 263 -4.85 47.19 55.92
CA ALA A 263 -3.57 46.52 55.72
C ALA A 263 -3.49 45.17 56.42
N ASP A 264 -2.96 44.16 55.71
CA ASP A 264 -2.10 43.18 56.39
C ASP A 264 -0.99 42.63 55.50
N ASN A 265 0.17 42.53 56.12
CA ASN A 265 1.49 42.49 55.52
C ASN A 265 1.90 41.04 55.22
N ALA A 266 1.40 40.47 54.11
CA ALA A 266 1.75 39.11 53.69
C ALA A 266 2.82 39.10 52.58
N LYS A 267 4.04 38.80 53.04
CA LYS A 267 5.28 38.59 52.27
C LYS A 267 5.06 37.71 51.03
N PRO A 268 5.43 38.15 49.81
CA PRO A 268 5.26 37.35 48.61
C PRO A 268 6.26 36.19 48.58
N SER A 269 5.75 34.97 48.64
CA SER A 269 6.50 33.74 48.38
C SER A 269 6.89 33.69 46.91
N GLN A 270 8.19 33.83 46.65
CA GLN A 270 8.81 33.66 45.34
C GLN A 270 8.37 32.35 44.67
N PRO A 271 7.91 32.37 43.41
CA PRO A 271 7.79 31.17 42.62
C PRO A 271 9.19 30.61 42.37
N ARG A 272 9.48 29.44 42.96
CA ARG A 272 10.68 28.64 42.65
C ARG A 272 10.69 28.36 41.15
N ALA A 273 11.63 29.00 40.45
CA ALA A 273 12.01 28.62 39.10
C ALA A 273 12.52 27.17 39.16
N GLY A 274 11.71 26.23 38.69
CA GLY A 274 12.14 24.86 38.45
C GLY A 274 13.21 24.88 37.36
N SER A 275 14.46 24.68 37.76
CA SER A 275 15.58 24.54 36.86
C SER A 275 15.39 23.29 36.00
N LEU A 276 15.39 23.47 34.68
CA LEU A 276 15.25 22.39 33.69
C LEU A 276 16.53 21.54 33.55
N SER A 277 17.52 21.74 34.42
CA SER A 277 18.82 21.08 34.40
C SER A 277 18.85 19.68 35.05
N ASP A 278 17.79 19.27 35.75
CA ASP A 278 17.74 18.01 36.49
C ASP A 278 17.14 16.83 35.69
N LEU A 279 17.10 16.91 34.35
CA LEU A 279 16.72 15.76 33.53
C LEU A 279 17.91 14.80 33.41
N PRO A 280 17.82 13.57 33.98
CA PRO A 280 18.89 12.59 33.86
C PRO A 280 19.04 12.20 32.39
N ILE A 281 20.21 12.52 31.83
CA ILE A 281 20.67 12.03 30.55
C ILE A 281 20.75 10.51 30.67
N LEU A 282 19.78 9.82 30.06
CA LEU A 282 19.81 8.37 29.91
C LEU A 282 20.95 8.03 28.94
N SER A 283 22.16 7.81 29.46
CA SER A 283 23.22 7.15 28.71
C SER A 283 22.86 5.67 28.62
N THR A 284 22.49 5.21 27.42
CA THR A 284 22.42 3.77 27.14
C THR A 284 23.39 3.47 26.01
N THR A 285 24.37 2.67 26.41
CA THR A 285 25.31 1.83 25.64
C THR A 285 24.63 0.97 24.60
#